data_AF-A0A2V8NZF8-F1
#
_entry.id   AF-A0A2V8NZF8-F1
#
_cell.length_a   1.000
_cell.length_b   1.000
_cell.length_c   1.000
_cell.angle_alpha   90.00
_cell.angle_beta   90.00
_cell.angle_gamma   90.00
#
_symmetry.space_group_name_H-M   'P 1'
#
loop_
_entity.id
_entity.type
_entity.pdbx_description
1 polymer ?
#
loop_
_entity_poly.entity_id
_entity_poly.type
_entity_poly.pdbx_seq_one_letter_code
_entity_poly.pdbx_strand_id
1 'polypeptide(L)' 'MDHLHYFGAALGLGMVVIGAGLGIGKFAAAAAEGITRQPAAADRITGAVNLPLFLLEGVAILAEVFVLLIVLLK' A
#
# COMPACT_ATOMS: atom_id res chain seq x y z
N MET A 1 14.00 28.16 6.90
CA MET A 1 14.08 26.80 6.33
C MET A 1 12.87 25.97 6.78
N ASP A 2 11.77 26.63 7.15
CA ASP A 2 10.82 26.10 8.14
C ASP A 2 9.63 25.39 7.47
N HIS A 3 9.62 25.34 6.14
CA HIS A 3 8.59 24.69 5.33
C HIS A 3 9.13 23.52 4.50
N LEU A 4 10.45 23.32 4.50
CA LEU A 4 11.07 22.25 3.72
C LEU A 4 10.63 20.85 4.21
N HIS A 5 10.38 20.72 5.51
CA HIS A 5 9.85 19.51 6.15
C HIS A 5 8.46 19.16 5.62
N TYR A 6 7.54 20.13 5.56
CA TYR A 6 6.18 19.92 5.05
C TYR A 6 6.17 19.56 3.57
N PHE A 7 7.04 20.20 2.77
CA PHE A 7 7.19 19.88 1.36
C PHE A 7 7.72 18.44 1.15
N GLY A 8 8.77 18.07 1.89
CA GLY A 8 9.30 16.70 1.87
C GLY A 8 8.28 15.66 2.34
N ALA A 9 7.51 15.96 3.38
CA ALA A 9 6.44 15.12 3.89
C ALA A 9 5.32 14.91 2.86
N ALA A 10 4.87 15.98 2.19
CA ALA A 10 3.85 15.90 1.14
C ALA A 10 4.31 15.07 -0.07
N LEU A 11 5.57 15.27 -0.51
CA LEU A 11 6.16 14.47 -1.59
C LEU A 11 6.31 13.00 -1.20
N GLY A 12 6.84 12.73 0.00
CA GLY A 12 6.99 11.37 0.52
C GLY A 12 5.65 10.64 0.60
N LEU A 13 4.62 11.29 1.14
CA LEU A 13 3.27 10.76 1.23
C LEU A 13 2.69 10.43 -0.16
N GLY A 14 2.83 11.35 -1.12
CA GLY A 14 2.36 11.13 -2.48
C GLY A 14 2.99 9.89 -3.12
N MET A 15 4.31 9.70 -2.94
CA MET A 15 5.01 8.51 -3.45
C MET A 15 4.55 7.22 -2.78
N VAL A 16 4.32 7.23 -1.47
CA VAL A 16 3.81 6.08 -0.70
C VAL A 16 2.43 5.67 -1.22
N VAL A 17 1.52 6.62 -1.38
CA VAL A 17 0.16 6.37 -1.87
C VAL A 17 0.19 5.78 -3.29
N ILE A 18 1.02 6.32 -4.18
CA ILE A 18 1.19 5.80 -5.54
C ILE A 18 1.73 4.36 -5.50
N GLY A 19 2.79 4.11 -4.72
CA GLY A 19 3.38 2.78 -4.60
C GLY A 19 2.40 1.74 -4.04
N ALA A 20 1.68 2.09 -2.97
CA ALA A 20 0.67 1.24 -2.36
C ALA A 20 -0.48 0.95 -3.33
N GLY A 21 -1.05 1.99 -3.96
CA GLY A 21 -2.14 1.84 -4.92
C GLY A 21 -1.78 0.94 -6.10
N LEU A 22 -0.57 1.09 -6.66
CA LEU A 22 -0.09 0.24 -7.74
C LEU A 22 0.11 -1.21 -7.30
N GLY A 23 0.66 -1.45 -6.10
CA GLY A 23 0.88 -2.79 -5.57
C GLY A 23 -0.44 -3.50 -5.25
N ILE A 24 -1.35 -2.83 -4.54
CA ILE A 24 -2.67 -3.35 -4.19
C ILE A 24 -3.47 -3.68 -5.45
N GLY A 25 -3.49 -2.75 -6.42
CA GLY A 25 -4.19 -2.94 -7.69
C GLY A 25 -3.68 -4.16 -8.46
N LYS A 26 -2.35 -4.38 -8.47
CA LYS A 26 -1.75 -5.57 -9.10
C LYS A 26 -2.17 -6.87 -8.40
N PHE A 27 -2.11 -6.92 -7.07
CA PHE A 27 -2.54 -8.11 -6.33
C PHE A 27 -4.03 -8.40 -6.52
N ALA A 28 -4.89 -7.37 -6.44
CA ALA A 28 -6.32 -7.51 -6.63
C ALA A 28 -6.68 -7.98 -8.04
N ALA A 29 -6.06 -7.39 -9.08
CA ALA A 29 -6.28 -7.81 -10.46
C ALA A 29 -5.82 -9.25 -10.71
N ALA A 30 -4.64 -9.63 -10.22
CA ALA A 30 -4.12 -11.00 -10.36
C ALA A 30 -4.99 -12.03 -9.62
N ALA A 31 -5.50 -11.68 -8.44
CA ALA A 31 -6.43 -12.51 -7.68
C ALA A 31 -7.75 -12.69 -8.46
N ALA A 32 -8.34 -11.61 -8.96
CA ALA A 32 -9.59 -11.66 -9.71
C ALA A 32 -9.45 -12.49 -11.00
N GLU A 33 -8.36 -12.33 -11.74
CA GLU A 33 -8.07 -13.13 -12.92
C GLU A 33 -7.87 -14.61 -12.57
N GLY A 34 -7.11 -14.90 -11.52
CA GLY A 34 -6.90 -16.27 -11.03
C GLY A 34 -8.21 -16.95 -10.63
N ILE A 35 -9.06 -16.25 -9.88
CA ILE A 35 -10.38 -16.74 -9.45
C ILE A 35 -11.28 -17.00 -10.67
N THR A 36 -11.26 -16.11 -11.66
CA THR A 36 -12.05 -16.27 -12.89
C THR A 36 -11.60 -17.51 -13.68
N ARG A 37 -10.30 -17.77 -13.76
CA ARG A 37 -9.74 -18.96 -14.44
C ARG A 37 -10.00 -20.25 -13.67
N GLN A 38 -10.00 -20.20 -12.33
CA GLN A 38 -10.14 -21.37 -11.46
C GLN A 38 -11.09 -21.07 -10.28
N PRO A 39 -12.42 -21.03 -10.48
CA PRO A 39 -13.36 -20.63 -9.44
C PRO A 39 -13.36 -21.53 -8.21
N ALA A 40 -13.14 -22.84 -8.42
CA ALA A 40 -13.07 -23.83 -7.33
C ALA A 40 -11.87 -23.62 -6.38
N ALA A 41 -10.88 -22.80 -6.77
CA ALA A 41 -9.72 -22.48 -5.95
C ALA A 41 -9.79 -21.08 -5.33
N ALA A 42 -10.95 -20.40 -5.36
CA ALA A 42 -11.07 -19.00 -4.95
C ALA A 42 -10.54 -18.73 -3.54
N ASP A 43 -10.87 -19.57 -2.56
CA ASP A 43 -10.41 -19.42 -1.18
C ASP A 43 -8.88 -19.55 -1.06
N ARG A 44 -8.29 -20.48 -1.84
CA ARG A 44 -6.83 -20.68 -1.87
C ARG A 44 -6.11 -19.50 -2.51
N ILE A 45 -6.66 -18.94 -3.58
CA ILE A 45 -6.11 -17.77 -4.26
C ILE A 45 -6.19 -16.56 -3.33
N THR A 46 -7.34 -16.34 -2.70
CA THR A 46 -7.55 -15.26 -1.73
C THR A 46 -6.57 -15.39 -0.56
N GLY A 47 -6.42 -16.59 0.01
CA GLY A 47 -5.46 -16.84 1.07
C GLY A 47 -4.01 -16.57 0.66
N ALA A 48 -3.64 -16.90 -0.58
CA ALA A 48 -2.29 -16.66 -1.11
C ALA A 48 -1.98 -15.18 -1.32
N VAL A 49 -2.97 -14.34 -1.63
CA VAL A 49 -2.77 -12.89 -1.85
C VAL A 49 -2.90 -12.06 -0.57
N ASN A 50 -3.62 -12.54 0.45
CA ASN A 50 -3.88 -11.78 1.68
C ASN A 50 -2.60 -11.43 2.45
N LEU A 51 -1.66 -12.36 2.61
CA LEU A 51 -0.41 -12.08 3.34
C LEU A 51 0.45 -11.03 2.61
N PRO A 52 0.76 -11.18 1.30
CA PRO A 52 1.45 -10.12 0.55
C PRO A 52 0.73 -8.77 0.60
N LEU A 53 -0.60 -8.76 0.48
CA LEU A 53 -1.39 -7.53 0.52
C LEU A 53 -1.31 -6.84 1.89
N PHE A 54 -1.43 -7.62 2.97
CA PHE A 54 -1.27 -7.13 4.34
C PHE A 54 0.12 -6.55 4.60
N LEU A 55 1.17 -7.21 4.11
CA LEU A 55 2.55 -6.71 4.25
C LEU A 55 2.75 -5.40 3.47
N LEU A 56 2.18 -5.28 2.28
CA LEU A 56 2.22 -4.05 1.48
C LEU A 56 1.49 -2.91 2.19
N GLU A 57 0.27 -3.16 2.67
CA GLU A 57 -0.54 -2.20 3.40
C GLU A 57 0.14 -1.78 4.71
N GLY A 58 0.74 -2.73 5.44
CA GLY A 58 1.51 -2.45 6.66
C GLY A 58 2.69 -1.50 6.42
N VAL A 59 3.43 -1.67 5.31
CA VAL A 59 4.50 -0.74 4.95
C VAL A 59 3.97 0.65 4.62
N ALA A 60 2.83 0.74 3.92
CA ALA A 60 2.19 2.01 3.59
C ALA A 60 1.74 2.76 4.86
N ILE A 61 1.06 2.06 5.79
CA ILE A 61 0.62 2.61 7.07
C ILE A 61 1.82 3.11 7.89
N LEU A 62 2.90 2.33 7.99
CA LEU A 62 4.10 2.78 8.70
C LEU A 62 4.67 4.06 8.10
N ALA A 63 4.72 4.16 6.77
CA ALA A 63 5.20 5.37 6.11
C ALA A 63 4.29 6.58 6.37
N GLU A 64 2.96 6.41 6.37
CA GLU A 64 2.01 7.47 6.75
C GLU A 64 2.22 7.93 8.19
N VAL A 65 2.43 7.00 9.12
CA VAL A 65 2.74 7.33 10.53
C VAL A 65 4.02 8.18 10.62
N PHE A 66 5.09 7.82 9.91
CA PHE A 66 6.32 8.62 9.91
C PHE A 66 6.13 10.01 9.30
N VAL A 67 5.36 10.13 8.21
CA VAL A 67 5.00 11.43 7.61
C VAL A 67 4.23 12.28 8.62
N LEU A 68 3.22 11.71 9.29
CA LEU A 68 2.44 12.43 10.32
C LEU A 68 3.34 12.90 11.48
N LEU A 69 4.27 12.06 11.94
CA LEU A 69 5.22 12.45 12.99
C LEU A 69 6.11 13.61 12.55
N ILE A 70 6.55 13.65 11.29
CA ILE A 70 7.32 14.79 10.76
C ILE A 70 6.48 16.06 10.78
N VAL A 71 5.21 15.99 10.38
CA VAL A 71 4.30 17.15 10.35
C VAL A 71 3.96 17.66 11.75
N LEU A 72 3.80 16.77 12.74
CA LEU A 72 3.36 17.13 14.08
C LEU A 72 4.50 17.55 15.02
N LEU A 73 5.72 17.03 14.81
CA LEU A 73 6.86 17.24 15.70
C LEU A 73 7.88 18.27 15.17
N LYS A 74 7.59 18.92 14.03
CA LYS A 74 8.41 19.97 13.41
C LYS A 74 7.57 21.22 13.20
#